data_AF-A0A963FV29-F1
#
_entry.id   AF-A0A963FV29-F1
#
_cell.length_a   1.000
_cell.length_b   1.000
_cell.length_c   1.000
_cell.angle_alpha   90.00
_cell.angle_beta   90.00
_cell.angle_gamma   90.00
#
_symmetry.space_group_name_H-M   'P 1'
#
loop_
_entity.id
_entity.type
_entity.pdbx_description
1 polymer ?
#
loop_
_entity_poly.entity_id
_entity_poly.type
_entity_poly.pdbx_seq_one_letter_code
_entity_poly.pdbx_strand_id
1 'polypeptide(L)'
;MSAPAKDSSLRIVALLCAAEVLSMTGFSTYPALLAPLREAWGMSGAEAGFIGGVFFAGYMAAVPLLSTLTDRIDARHVYFLSTLLSIAGTLGFGLFAQGVASGALFQALAGAGLA
;
A
#
# COMPACT_ATOMS: atom_id res chain seq x y z
N MET A 1 -22.82 -35.76 12.71
CA MET A 1 -22.02 -34.67 13.29
C MET A 1 -20.71 -34.59 12.51
N SER A 2 -20.67 -33.80 11.44
CA SER A 2 -19.47 -33.64 10.60
C SER A 2 -18.78 -32.32 10.94
N ALA A 3 -17.58 -32.39 11.50
CA ALA A 3 -16.69 -31.24 11.64
C ALA A 3 -15.64 -31.27 10.53
N PRO A 4 -15.75 -30.40 9.49
CA PRO A 4 -14.58 -30.04 8.70
C PRO A 4 -14.58 -28.55 8.27
N ALA A 5 -14.61 -27.61 9.23
CA ALA A 5 -14.55 -26.16 8.92
C ALA A 5 -13.30 -25.44 9.48
N LYS A 6 -12.54 -26.09 10.38
CA LYS A 6 -11.48 -25.45 11.17
C LYS A 6 -10.18 -25.25 10.37
N ASP A 7 -9.74 -26.24 9.59
CA ASP A 7 -8.50 -26.16 8.79
C ASP A 7 -8.58 -25.14 7.64
N SER A 8 -9.72 -25.09 6.93
CA SER A 8 -9.89 -24.14 5.82
C SER A 8 -9.89 -22.69 6.33
N SER A 9 -10.47 -22.44 7.50
CA SER A 9 -10.51 -21.11 8.11
C SER A 9 -9.12 -20.66 8.55
N LEU A 10 -8.35 -21.56 9.18
CA LEU A 10 -6.98 -21.27 9.60
C LEU A 10 -6.08 -20.92 8.41
N ARG A 11 -6.24 -21.66 7.30
CA ARG A 11 -5.52 -21.40 6.05
C ARG A 11 -5.83 -20.01 5.48
N ILE A 12 -7.09 -19.60 5.48
CA ILE A 12 -7.49 -18.26 4.99
C ILE A 12 -6.89 -17.17 5.87
N VAL A 13 -6.97 -17.32 7.19
CA VAL A 13 -6.36 -16.35 8.13
C VAL A 13 -4.85 -16.27 7.91
N ALA A 14 -4.16 -17.39 7.80
CA ALA A 14 -2.72 -17.42 7.56
C ALA A 14 -2.35 -16.73 6.23
N LEU A 15 -3.13 -16.94 5.16
CA LEU A 15 -2.93 -16.28 3.87
C LEU A 15 -3.12 -14.77 3.98
N LEU A 16 -4.16 -14.31 4.68
CA LEU A 16 -4.41 -12.88 4.90
C LEU A 16 -3.31 -12.24 5.73
N CYS A 17 -2.87 -12.89 6.82
CA CYS A 17 -1.75 -12.40 7.62
C CYS A 17 -0.45 -12.32 6.81
N ALA A 18 -0.15 -13.33 5.99
CA ALA A 18 1.03 -13.29 5.12
C ALA A 18 0.93 -12.14 4.11
N ALA A 19 -0.24 -11.96 3.49
CA ALA A 19 -0.44 -10.89 2.52
C ALA A 19 -0.33 -9.49 3.16
N GLU A 20 -0.82 -9.32 4.39
CA GLU A 20 -0.65 -8.10 5.18
C GLU A 20 0.83 -7.81 5.48
N VAL A 21 1.58 -8.81 5.93
CA VAL A 21 3.03 -8.68 6.20
C VAL A 21 3.78 -8.28 4.93
N LEU A 22 3.44 -8.88 3.78
CA LEU A 22 4.02 -8.51 2.50
C LEU A 22 3.68 -7.06 2.13
N SER A 23 2.44 -6.62 2.37
CA SER A 23 2.00 -5.25 2.09
C SER A 23 2.76 -4.21 2.93
N MET A 24 3.05 -4.53 4.20
CA MET A 24 3.87 -3.69 5.09
C MET A 24 5.32 -3.50 4.61
N THR A 25 5.83 -4.41 3.77
CA THR A 25 7.17 -4.28 3.17
C THR A 25 7.23 -3.07 2.22
N GLY A 26 6.20 -2.88 1.39
CA GLY A 26 6.11 -1.73 0.50
C GLY A 26 6.04 -0.41 1.27
N PHE A 27 5.21 -0.37 2.32
CA PHE A 27 5.09 0.79 3.22
C PHE A 27 6.42 1.21 3.85
N SER A 28 7.18 0.24 4.37
CA SER A 28 8.46 0.49 5.05
C SER A 28 9.64 0.79 4.12
N THR A 29 9.49 0.57 2.81
CA THR A 29 10.58 0.74 1.84
C THR A 29 11.02 2.21 1.71
N TYR A 30 10.07 3.15 1.62
CA TYR A 30 10.39 4.58 1.52
C TYR A 30 11.21 5.12 2.71
N PRO A 31 10.78 4.95 3.98
CA PRO A 31 11.57 5.40 5.12
C PRO A 31 12.92 4.67 5.22
N ALA A 32 13.00 3.39 4.85
CA ALA A 32 14.25 2.64 4.85
C ALA A 32 15.29 3.20 3.84
N LEU A 33 14.82 3.70 2.70
CA LEU A 33 15.65 4.27 1.63
C LEU A 33 15.67 5.80 1.62
N LEU A 34 15.15 6.45 2.67
CA LEU A 34 14.97 7.90 2.67
C LEU A 34 16.29 8.66 2.51
N ALA A 35 17.32 8.25 3.25
CA ALA A 35 18.63 8.90 3.19
C ALA A 35 19.25 8.86 1.78
N PRO A 36 19.42 7.69 1.13
CA PRO A 36 19.97 7.63 -0.22
C PRO A 36 19.05 8.29 -1.26
N LEU A 37 17.72 8.19 -1.14
CA LEU A 37 16.80 8.89 -2.05
C LEU A 37 16.94 10.41 -1.93
N ARG A 38 17.07 10.92 -0.72
CA ARG A 38 17.22 12.35 -0.45
C ARG A 38 18.51 12.90 -1.05
N GLU A 39 19.59 12.15 -0.97
CA GLU A 39 20.85 12.49 -1.64
C GLU A 39 20.72 12.42 -3.16
N ALA A 40 20.18 11.33 -3.71
CA ALA A 40 20.05 11.10 -5.14
C ALA A 40 19.15 12.13 -5.86
N TRP A 41 18.08 12.58 -5.19
CA TRP A 41 17.13 13.55 -5.73
C TRP A 41 17.35 14.99 -5.22
N GLY A 42 18.38 15.23 -4.40
CA GLY A 42 18.69 16.56 -3.86
C GLY A 42 17.57 17.15 -2.99
N MET A 43 16.80 16.31 -2.30
CA MET A 43 15.57 16.72 -1.60
C MET A 43 15.85 17.51 -0.31
N SER A 44 15.10 18.59 -0.13
CA SER A 44 14.95 19.26 1.17
C SER A 44 14.23 18.35 2.18
N GLY A 45 14.33 18.70 3.46
CA GLY A 45 13.60 17.96 4.51
C GLY A 45 12.07 18.05 4.34
N ALA A 46 11.57 19.18 3.81
CA ALA A 46 10.15 19.37 3.56
C ALA A 46 9.65 18.49 2.41
N GLU A 47 10.41 18.36 1.32
CA GLU A 47 10.05 17.49 0.18
C GLU A 47 10.06 16.01 0.58
N ALA A 48 11.09 15.60 1.32
CA ALA A 48 11.18 14.25 1.87
C ALA A 48 9.98 13.91 2.77
N GLY A 49 9.59 14.85 3.64
CA GLY A 49 8.39 14.73 4.48
C GLY A 49 7.10 14.73 3.67
N PHE A 50 7.02 15.53 2.60
CA PHE A 50 5.85 15.61 1.73
C PHE A 50 5.57 14.28 1.02
N ILE A 51 6.57 13.65 0.40
CA ILE A 51 6.40 12.33 -0.24
C ILE A 51 5.91 11.28 0.77
N GLY A 52 6.49 11.26 1.97
CA GLY A 52 6.06 10.36 3.04
C GLY A 52 4.64 10.66 3.52
N GLY A 53 4.25 11.93 3.61
CA GLY A 53 2.93 12.36 4.03
C GLY A 53 1.83 12.06 3.00
N VAL A 54 2.14 12.20 1.71
CA VAL A 54 1.20 11.95 0.61
C VAL A 54 0.75 10.48 0.55
N PHE A 55 1.57 9.53 1.04
CA PHE A 55 1.14 8.15 1.27
C PHE A 55 -0.10 8.08 2.17
N PHE A 56 -0.03 8.70 3.35
CA PHE A 56 -1.15 8.72 4.28
C PHE A 56 -2.33 9.52 3.75
N ALA A 57 -2.09 10.57 2.97
CA ALA A 57 -3.16 11.30 2.29
C ALA A 57 -3.91 10.42 1.29
N GLY A 58 -3.19 9.63 0.49
CA GLY A 58 -3.77 8.65 -0.43
C GLY A 58 -4.58 7.59 0.29
N TYR A 59 -4.03 7.03 1.37
CA TYR A 59 -4.73 6.10 2.26
C TYR A 59 -6.03 6.71 2.79
N MET A 60 -5.96 7.89 3.41
CA MET A 60 -7.13 8.57 4.00
C MET A 60 -8.23 8.86 2.97
N ALA A 61 -7.86 9.18 1.73
CA ALA A 61 -8.82 9.42 0.66
C ALA A 61 -9.50 8.11 0.18
N ALA A 62 -8.75 7.00 0.15
CA ALA A 62 -9.23 5.72 -0.32
C ALA A 62 -10.11 4.99 0.71
N VAL A 63 -9.80 5.07 2.01
CA VAL A 63 -10.54 4.38 3.09
C VAL A 63 -12.07 4.55 2.99
N PRO A 64 -12.65 5.76 2.94
CA PRO A 64 -14.11 5.88 2.89
C PRO A 64 -14.70 5.31 1.60
N LEU A 65 -13.98 5.37 0.48
CA LEU A 65 -14.43 4.84 -0.80
C LEU A 65 -14.41 3.31 -0.81
N LEU A 66 -13.32 2.71 -0.35
CA LEU A 66 -13.15 1.26 -0.35
C LEU A 66 -13.99 0.62 0.75
N SER A 67 -14.10 1.23 1.93
CA SER A 67 -14.96 0.76 3.01
C SER A 67 -16.43 0.75 2.61
N THR A 68 -16.92 1.83 1.98
CA THR A 68 -18.31 1.83 1.46
C THR A 68 -18.51 0.84 0.32
N LEU A 69 -17.47 0.53 -0.44
CA LEU A 69 -17.51 -0.49 -1.49
C LEU A 69 -17.55 -1.90 -0.88
N THR A 70 -16.82 -2.18 0.21
CA THR A 70 -16.86 -3.47 0.91
C THR A 70 -18.24 -3.82 1.47
N ASP A 71 -19.06 -2.81 1.79
CA ASP A 71 -20.44 -3.03 2.22
C ASP A 71 -21.39 -3.41 1.07
N ARG A 72 -20.99 -3.15 -0.18
CA ARG A 72 -21.84 -3.32 -1.38
C ARG A 72 -21.44 -4.50 -2.27
N ILE A 73 -20.16 -4.87 -2.30
CA ILE A 73 -19.63 -5.98 -3.11
C ILE A 73 -18.78 -6.92 -2.26
N ASP A 74 -18.53 -8.14 -2.76
CA ASP A 74 -17.68 -9.12 -2.07
C ASP A 74 -16.29 -8.53 -1.79
N ALA A 75 -15.90 -8.52 -0.51
CA ALA A 75 -14.65 -7.96 -0.01
C ALA A 75 -13.40 -8.54 -0.70
N ARG A 76 -13.47 -9.76 -1.26
CA ARG A 76 -12.37 -10.37 -2.02
C ARG A 76 -11.99 -9.55 -3.25
N HIS A 77 -12.97 -8.98 -3.95
CA HIS A 77 -12.71 -8.15 -5.13
C HIS A 77 -12.11 -6.80 -4.74
N VAL A 78 -12.62 -6.20 -3.65
CA VAL A 78 -12.07 -4.94 -3.12
C VAL A 78 -10.62 -5.14 -2.71
N TYR A 79 -10.34 -6.18 -1.93
CA TYR A 79 -8.99 -6.55 -1.51
C TYR A 79 -8.04 -6.77 -2.69
N PHE A 80 -8.49 -7.47 -3.72
CA PHE A 80 -7.68 -7.70 -4.93
C PHE A 80 -7.36 -6.38 -5.66
N LEU A 81 -8.33 -5.47 -5.77
CA LEU A 81 -8.12 -4.15 -6.39
C LEU A 81 -7.15 -3.29 -5.56
N SER A 82 -7.32 -3.25 -4.23
CA SER A 82 -6.39 -2.57 -3.31
C SER A 82 -4.97 -3.12 -3.45
N THR A 83 -4.83 -4.44 -3.48
CA THR A 83 -3.53 -5.11 -3.65
C THR A 83 -2.88 -4.77 -5.00
N LEU A 84 -3.64 -4.77 -6.10
CA LEU A 84 -3.13 -4.36 -7.41
C LEU A 84 -2.68 -2.91 -7.42
N LEU A 85 -3.42 -2.02 -6.76
CA LEU A 85 -3.07 -0.61 -6.64
C LEU A 85 -1.79 -0.42 -5.81
N SER A 86 -1.64 -1.17 -4.71
CA SER A 86 -0.40 -1.22 -3.92
C SER A 86 0.78 -1.69 -4.76
N ILE A 87 0.63 -2.77 -5.52
CA ILE A 87 1.69 -3.28 -6.42
C ILE A 87 2.06 -2.21 -7.45
N ALA A 88 1.08 -1.58 -8.09
CA ALA A 88 1.31 -0.53 -9.07
C ALA A 88 2.02 0.69 -8.46
N GLY A 89 1.64 1.10 -7.25
CA GLY A 89 2.29 2.18 -6.52
C GLY A 89 3.74 1.85 -6.16
N THR A 90 3.98 0.71 -5.51
CA THR A 90 5.33 0.33 -5.04
C THR A 90 6.27 -0.03 -6.19
N LEU A 91 5.84 -0.85 -7.16
CA LEU A 91 6.68 -1.15 -8.33
C LEU A 91 6.87 0.08 -9.22
N GLY A 92 5.81 0.88 -9.38
CA GLY A 92 5.87 2.13 -10.14
C GLY A 92 6.88 3.11 -9.55
N PHE A 93 6.91 3.22 -8.22
CA PHE A 93 7.93 4.01 -7.52
C PHE A 93 9.34 3.52 -7.86
N GLY A 94 9.60 2.22 -7.73
CA GLY A 94 10.93 1.65 -7.96
C GLY A 94 11.42 1.74 -9.42
N LEU A 95 10.50 1.66 -10.39
CA LEU A 95 10.85 1.64 -11.82
C LEU A 95 10.80 3.02 -12.48
N PHE A 96 9.91 3.90 -12.02
CA PHE A 96 9.56 5.13 -12.74
C PHE A 96 9.60 6.38 -11.86
N ALA A 97 10.02 6.35 -10.58
CA ALA A 97 10.23 7.58 -9.83
C ALA A 97 11.61 8.18 -10.12
N GLN A 98 11.65 9.46 -10.48
CA GLN A 98 12.88 10.21 -10.80
C GLN A 98 13.04 11.47 -9.95
N GLY A 99 12.11 11.73 -9.01
CA GLY A 99 12.15 12.92 -8.17
C GLY A 99 10.89 13.06 -7.33
N VAL A 100 10.71 14.24 -6.73
CA VAL A 100 9.67 14.50 -5.74
C VAL A 100 8.26 14.31 -6.29
N ALA A 101 7.97 14.82 -7.49
CA ALA A 101 6.63 14.78 -8.07
C ALA A 101 6.20 13.34 -8.43
N SER A 102 7.05 12.59 -9.17
CA SER A 102 6.75 11.20 -9.51
C SER A 102 6.79 10.30 -8.28
N GLY A 103 7.72 10.52 -7.34
CA GLY A 103 7.76 9.82 -6.06
C GLY A 103 6.50 10.02 -5.22
N ALA A 104 6.01 11.27 -5.12
CA ALA A 104 4.76 11.58 -4.40
C ALA A 104 3.54 10.96 -5.06
N LEU A 105 3.45 10.97 -6.40
CA LEU A 105 2.37 10.31 -7.14
C LEU A 105 2.32 8.81 -6.83
N PHE A 106 3.44 8.12 -6.96
CA PHE A 106 3.50 6.69 -6.67
C PHE A 106 3.26 6.39 -5.19
N GLN A 107 3.69 7.26 -4.27
CA GLN A 107 3.35 7.09 -2.86
C GLN A 107 1.87 7.29 -2.56
N ALA A 108 1.21 8.25 -3.22
CA ALA A 108 -0.23 8.42 -3.10
C ALA A 108 -0.97 7.14 -3.54
N LEU A 109 -0.55 6.55 -4.67
CA LEU A 109 -1.12 5.31 -5.19
C LEU A 109 -0.87 4.12 -4.25
N ALA A 110 0.36 3.97 -3.75
CA ALA A 110 0.68 2.91 -2.79
C ALA A 110 -0.12 3.05 -1.49
N GLY A 111 -0.29 4.28 -0.99
CA GLY A 111 -1.12 4.56 0.19
C GLY A 111 -2.60 4.27 -0.04
N ALA A 112 -3.14 4.67 -1.18
CA ALA A 112 -4.51 4.36 -1.58
C ALA A 112 -4.75 2.86 -1.72
N GLY A 113 -3.75 2.10 -2.20
CA GLY A 113 -3.82 0.66 -2.31
C GLY A 113 -3.69 -0.09 -0.98
N LEU A 114 -3.22 0.56 0.09
CA LEU A 114 -3.14 -0.04 1.42
C LEU A 114 -4.48 0.04 2.18
N ALA A 115 -5.38 0.94 1.76
CA ALA A 115 -6.70 1.11 2.35
C ALA A 115 -7.65 -0.08 2.06
#